data_AF-A0A8I6XNK3-F1
#
_entry.id   AF-A0A8I6XNK3-F1
#
_cell.length_a   1.000
_cell.length_b   1.000
_cell.length_c   1.000
_cell.angle_alpha   90.00
_cell.angle_beta   90.00
_cell.angle_gamma   90.00
#
_symmetry.space_group_name_H-M   'P 1'
#
loop_
_entity.id
_entity.type
_entity.pdbx_description
1 polymer ?
#
loop_
_entity_poly.entity_id
_entity_poly.type
_entity_poly.pdbx_seq_one_letter_code
_entity_poly.pdbx_strand_id
1 'polypeptide(L)'
;MAEGDYPENVTLISNRSLCWLSMGEGDKALRDAQICRALRRDWPKACFREGAARMLLKDYEKACDAFLDGLKLDPGNTEIENALRQAFHSFVVSHAVKKGH
;
A
#
# COMPACT_ATOMS: atom_id res chain seq x y z
N MET A 1 18.32 -16.94 13.60
CA MET A 1 19.13 -15.79 14.03
C MET A 1 18.29 -14.55 13.80
N ALA A 2 18.05 -13.75 14.84
CA ALA A 2 17.26 -12.53 14.75
C ALA A 2 18.04 -11.49 13.94
N GLU A 3 17.72 -11.36 12.65
CA GLU A 3 18.22 -10.26 11.84
C GLU A 3 17.55 -8.98 12.36
N GLY A 4 18.39 -8.06 12.82
CA GLY A 4 18.02 -6.91 13.63
C GLY A 4 16.90 -6.08 13.03
N ASP A 5 15.99 -5.72 13.93
CA ASP A 5 14.97 -4.69 13.80
C ASP A 5 15.65 -3.30 13.67
N TYR A 6 16.35 -3.07 12.55
CA TYR A 6 16.95 -1.78 12.25
C TYR A 6 15.92 -0.92 11.51
N PRO A 7 15.28 0.07 12.16
CA PRO A 7 14.28 0.94 11.51
C PRO A 7 14.83 1.70 10.30
N GLU A 8 16.15 1.91 10.22
CA GLU A 8 16.83 2.44 9.04
C GLU A 8 16.69 1.52 7.81
N ASN A 9 16.83 0.20 7.98
CA ASN A 9 16.65 -0.76 6.89
C ASN A 9 15.20 -0.74 6.38
N VAL A 10 14.23 -0.66 7.28
CA VAL A 10 12.81 -0.61 6.92
C VAL A 10 12.48 0.69 6.17
N THR A 11 13.07 1.81 6.58
CA THR A 11 12.91 3.10 5.89
C THR A 11 13.50 3.08 4.49
N LEU A 12 14.69 2.48 4.32
CA LEU A 12 15.33 2.30 3.01
C LEU A 12 14.49 1.42 2.09
N ILE A 13 13.94 0.30 2.59
CA ILE A 13 13.06 -0.59 1.81
C ILE A 13 11.77 0.14 1.41
N SER A 14 11.19 0.94 2.32
CA SER A 14 10.01 1.78 2.01
C SER A 14 10.30 2.84 0.95
N ASN A 15 11.48 3.47 0.99
CA ASN A 15 11.89 4.42 -0.04
C ASN A 15 12.13 3.71 -1.38
N ARG A 16 12.69 2.50 -1.36
CA ARG A 16 12.84 1.67 -2.57
C ARG A 16 11.49 1.29 -3.16
N SER A 17 10.51 0.92 -2.33
CA SER A 17 9.12 0.71 -2.75
C SER A 17 8.55 1.94 -3.46
N LEU A 18 8.77 3.13 -2.91
CA LEU A 18 8.35 4.39 -3.55
C LEU A 18 9.01 4.60 -4.91
N CYS A 19 10.32 4.34 -5.04
CA CYS A 19 11.00 4.43 -6.33
C CYS A 19 10.39 3.47 -7.36
N TRP A 20 10.06 2.23 -6.95
CA TRP A 20 9.36 1.28 -7.83
C TRP A 20 7.98 1.76 -8.26
N LEU A 21 7.21 2.39 -7.36
CA LEU A 21 5.93 3.01 -7.71
C LEU A 21 6.10 4.09 -8.79
N SER A 22 7.09 4.98 -8.62
CA SER A 22 7.39 6.03 -9.59
C SER A 22 7.86 5.47 -10.95
N MET A 23 8.45 4.27 -10.96
CA MET A 23 8.85 3.55 -12.17
C MET A 23 7.72 2.74 -12.81
N GLY A 24 6.54 2.66 -12.20
CA GLY A 24 5.44 1.83 -12.69
C GLY A 24 5.60 0.33 -12.38
N GLU A 25 6.56 -0.04 -11.54
CA GLU A 25 6.91 -1.41 -11.20
C GLU A 25 6.13 -1.89 -9.95
N GLY A 26 4.82 -2.11 -10.11
CA GLY A 26 3.90 -2.43 -9.01
C GLY A 26 4.27 -3.68 -8.21
N ASP A 27 4.73 -4.76 -8.85
CA ASP A 27 5.08 -6.01 -8.16
C ASP A 27 6.28 -5.84 -7.24
N LYS A 28 7.31 -5.10 -7.70
CA LYS A 28 8.50 -4.80 -6.90
C LYS A 28 8.15 -3.88 -5.74
N ALA A 29 7.33 -2.86 -5.99
CA ALA A 29 6.83 -1.97 -4.96
C ALA A 29 6.05 -2.73 -3.88
N LEU A 30 5.20 -3.68 -4.29
CA LEU A 30 4.38 -4.50 -3.38
C LEU A 30 5.25 -5.38 -2.49
N ARG A 31 6.25 -6.06 -3.07
CA ARG A 31 7.16 -6.91 -2.30
C ARG A 31 7.92 -6.11 -1.23
N ASP A 32 8.44 -4.94 -1.59
CA ASP A 32 9.13 -4.08 -0.63
C ASP A 32 8.18 -3.57 0.46
N ALA A 33 6.94 -3.20 0.11
CA ALA A 33 5.93 -2.77 1.08
C ALA A 33 5.53 -3.88 2.05
N GLN A 34 5.38 -5.12 1.57
CA GLN A 34 5.07 -6.29 2.40
C GLN A 34 6.20 -6.61 3.38
N ILE A 35 7.46 -6.49 2.94
CA ILE A 35 8.61 -6.62 3.83
C ILE A 35 8.54 -5.54 4.92
N CYS A 36 8.24 -4.28 4.56
CA CYS A 36 8.08 -3.21 5.53
C CYS A 36 6.98 -3.50 6.57
N ARG A 37 5.84 -4.05 6.15
CA ARG A 37 4.75 -4.44 7.05
C ARG A 37 5.10 -5.63 7.94
N ALA A 38 5.88 -6.59 7.44
CA ALA A 38 6.34 -7.73 8.21
C ALA A 38 7.34 -7.31 9.30
N LEU A 39 8.23 -6.37 8.98
CA LEU A 39 9.21 -5.83 9.92
C LEU A 39 8.56 -4.86 10.92
N ARG A 40 7.67 -3.98 10.46
CA ARG A 40 6.98 -2.99 11.30
C ARG A 40 5.48 -3.01 11.06
N ARG A 41 4.78 -3.79 11.90
CA ARG A 41 3.33 -3.97 11.83
C ARG A 41 2.54 -2.73 12.26
N ASP A 42 3.16 -1.85 13.02
CA ASP A 42 2.60 -0.62 13.59
C ASP A 42 2.92 0.62 12.76
N TRP A 43 3.28 0.45 11.47
CA TRP A 43 3.72 1.55 10.62
C TRP A 43 2.71 1.90 9.51
N PRO A 44 1.94 3.00 9.66
CA PRO A 44 0.92 3.41 8.67
C PRO A 44 1.50 3.63 7.27
N LYS A 45 2.74 4.13 7.16
CA LYS A 45 3.41 4.37 5.87
C LYS A 45 3.62 3.07 5.09
N ALA A 46 3.90 1.94 5.76
CA ALA A 46 4.05 0.66 5.08
C ALA A 46 2.72 0.19 4.48
N CYS A 47 1.61 0.40 5.20
CA CYS A 47 0.26 0.12 4.71
C CYS A 47 -0.09 1.00 3.50
N PHE A 48 0.27 2.28 3.55
CA PHE A 48 0.10 3.19 2.42
C PHE A 48 0.89 2.75 1.18
N ARG A 49 2.17 2.36 1.34
CA ARG A 49 3.01 1.86 0.23
C ARG A 49 2.42 0.59 -0.38
N GLU A 50 1.90 -0.32 0.45
CA GLU A 50 1.26 -1.54 -0.03
C GLU A 50 -0.02 -1.20 -0.82
N GLY A 51 -0.88 -0.34 -0.29
CA GLY A 51 -2.09 0.10 -0.96
C GLY A 51 -1.79 0.79 -2.30
N ALA A 52 -0.78 1.66 -2.35
CA ALA A 52 -0.35 2.33 -3.57
C ALA A 52 0.20 1.34 -4.62
N ALA A 53 0.96 0.32 -4.20
CA ALA A 53 1.43 -0.73 -5.10
C ALA A 53 0.27 -1.55 -5.67
N ARG A 54 -0.72 -1.89 -4.83
CA ARG A 54 -1.92 -2.60 -5.27
C ARG A 54 -2.80 -1.77 -6.20
N MET A 55 -2.90 -0.45 -5.98
CA MET A 55 -3.54 0.48 -6.91
C MET A 55 -2.90 0.43 -8.30
N LEU A 56 -1.57 0.43 -8.35
CA LEU A 56 -0.82 0.34 -9.60
C LEU A 56 -1.03 -1.01 -10.31
N LEU A 57 -1.12 -2.10 -9.53
CA LEU A 57 -1.45 -3.44 -10.01
C LEU A 57 -2.94 -3.64 -10.33
N LYS A 58 -3.78 -2.62 -10.13
CA LYS A 58 -5.25 -2.67 -10.30
C LYS A 58 -5.95 -3.70 -9.40
N ASP A 59 -5.29 -4.13 -8.32
CA ASP A 59 -5.86 -4.95 -7.26
C ASP A 59 -6.56 -4.05 -6.23
N TYR A 60 -7.62 -3.37 -6.69
CA TYR A 60 -8.28 -2.31 -5.92
C TYR A 60 -8.93 -2.79 -4.63
N GLU A 61 -9.38 -4.04 -4.60
CA GLU A 61 -9.96 -4.67 -3.40
C GLU A 61 -8.93 -4.72 -2.28
N LYS A 62 -7.78 -5.35 -2.54
CA LYS A 62 -6.71 -5.44 -1.54
C LYS A 62 -6.03 -4.09 -1.29
N ALA A 63 -6.09 -3.15 -2.24
CA ALA A 63 -5.65 -1.79 -2.00
C ALA A 63 -6.50 -1.11 -0.92
N CYS A 64 -7.83 -1.27 -0.99
CA CYS A 64 -8.74 -0.75 0.04
C CYS A 64 -8.42 -1.36 1.41
N ASP A 65 -8.21 -2.67 1.48
CA ASP A 65 -7.85 -3.36 2.74
C ASP A 65 -6.56 -2.81 3.35
N ALA A 66 -5.53 -2.61 2.52
CA ALA A 66 -4.26 -2.06 2.98
C ALA A 66 -4.40 -0.62 3.50
N PHE A 67 -5.18 0.24 2.84
CA PHE A 67 -5.42 1.60 3.32
C PHE A 67 -6.29 1.63 4.58
N LEU A 68 -7.30 0.75 4.68
CA LEU A 68 -8.12 0.60 5.89
C LEU A 68 -7.26 0.19 7.09
N ASP A 69 -6.34 -0.75 6.91
CA ASP A 69 -5.38 -1.11 7.97
C ASP A 69 -4.49 0.07 8.36
N GLY A 70 -4.04 0.86 7.40
CA GLY A 70 -3.29 2.09 7.65
C GLY A 70 -4.08 3.10 8.50
N LEU A 71 -5.37 3.30 8.21
CA LEU A 71 -6.26 4.17 8.99
C LEU A 71 -6.57 3.62 10.37
N LYS A 72 -6.59 2.30 10.58
CA LYS A 72 -6.72 1.74 11.94
C LYS A 72 -5.52 2.09 12.81
N LEU A 73 -4.33 2.21 12.22
CA LEU A 73 -3.10 2.61 12.91
C LEU A 73 -3.02 4.12 13.11
N ASP A 74 -3.43 4.91 12.10
CA ASP A 74 -3.44 6.37 12.14
C ASP A 74 -4.73 6.93 11.54
N PRO A 75 -5.81 7.04 12.34
CA PRO A 75 -7.13 7.49 11.86
C PRO A 75 -7.16 8.95 11.39
N GLY A 76 -6.17 9.76 11.80
CA GLY A 76 -6.06 11.17 11.41
C GLY A 76 -5.32 11.38 10.09
N ASN A 77 -4.88 10.31 9.43
CA ASN A 77 -4.05 10.41 8.25
C ASN A 77 -4.87 10.72 6.98
N THR A 78 -4.94 12.00 6.64
CA THR A 78 -5.65 12.49 5.45
C THR A 78 -5.08 11.94 4.14
N GLU A 79 -3.79 11.61 4.09
CA GLU A 79 -3.16 10.99 2.91
C GLU A 79 -3.73 9.59 2.66
N ILE A 80 -3.80 8.77 3.72
CA ILE A 80 -4.35 7.40 3.64
C ILE A 80 -5.86 7.46 3.37
N GLU A 81 -6.59 8.38 4.00
CA GLU A 81 -8.03 8.57 3.75
C GLU A 81 -8.31 8.90 2.27
N ASN A 82 -7.56 9.85 1.71
CA ASN A 82 -7.70 10.23 0.30
C ASN A 82 -7.32 9.08 -0.64
N ALA A 83 -6.31 8.29 -0.30
CA ALA A 83 -5.93 7.12 -1.08
C ALA A 83 -6.98 6.00 -1.01
N LEU A 84 -7.60 5.77 0.15
CA LEU A 84 -8.71 4.84 0.30
C LEU A 84 -9.91 5.27 -0.55
N ARG A 85 -10.29 6.56 -0.52
CA ARG A 85 -11.39 7.07 -1.37
C ARG A 85 -11.11 6.82 -2.86
N GLN A 86 -9.89 7.08 -3.31
CA GLN A 86 -9.48 6.81 -4.69
C GLN A 86 -9.52 5.32 -5.02
N ALA A 87 -9.04 4.47 -4.12
CA ALA A 87 -9.09 3.01 -4.30
C ALA A 87 -10.51 2.49 -4.40
N PHE A 88 -11.40 2.96 -3.53
CA PHE A 88 -12.81 2.59 -3.55
C PHE A 88 -13.50 3.06 -4.83
N HIS A 89 -13.23 4.29 -5.27
CA HIS A 89 -13.76 4.79 -6.54
C HIS A 89 -13.31 3.93 -7.73
N SER A 90 -12.01 3.61 -7.82
CA SER A 90 -11.47 2.73 -8.86
C SER A 90 -12.04 1.31 -8.79
N PHE A 91 -12.25 0.77 -7.58
CA PHE A 91 -12.90 -0.51 -7.37
C PHE A 91 -14.33 -0.53 -7.93
N VAL A 92 -15.15 0.45 -7.56
CA VAL A 92 -16.54 0.57 -8.02
C VAL A 92 -16.61 0.74 -9.54
N VAL A 93 -15.79 1.64 -10.11
CA VAL A 93 -15.74 1.85 -11.56
C VAL A 93 -15.31 0.57 -12.29
N SER A 94 -14.26 -0.10 -11.82
CA SER A 94 -13.80 -1.36 -12.42
C SER A 94 -14.86 -2.47 -12.34
N HIS A 95 -15.61 -2.53 -11.24
CA HIS A 95 -16.67 -3.52 -11.06
C HIS A 95 -17.91 -3.21 -11.92
N ALA A 96 -18.26 -1.94 -12.08
CA ALA A 96 -19.37 -1.50 -12.93
C ALA A 96 -19.10 -1.84 -14.42
N VAL A 97 -17.87 -1.62 -14.90
CA VAL A 97 -17.47 -1.99 -16.27
C VAL A 97 -17.63 -3.49 -16.53
N LYS A 98 -17.33 -4.34 -15.54
CA LYS A 98 -17.46 -5.81 -15.68
C LYS A 98 -18.90 -6.30 -15.74
N LYS A 99 -19.89 -5.54 -15.26
CA LYS A 99 -21.31 -5.92 -15.28
C LYS A 99 -22.07 -5.44 -16.53
N GLY A 100 -21.43 -4.65 -17.39
CA GLY A 100 -22.03 -4.07 -18.59
C GLY A 100 -21.81 -4.87 -19.90
N HIS A 101 -21.30 -6.10 -19.81
CA HIS A 101 -21.06 -7.00 -20.95
C HIS A 101 -21.91 -8.27 -20.85
#